data_AF-A0A6A8GLE4-F1
#
_entry.id   AF-A0A6A8GLE4-F1
#
_cell.length_a   1.000
_cell.length_b   1.000
_cell.length_c   1.000
_cell.angle_alpha   90.00
_cell.angle_beta   90.00
_cell.angle_gamma   90.00
#
_symmetry.space_group_name_H-M   'P 1'
#
loop_
_entity.id
_entity.type
_entity.pdbx_description
1 polymer ?
#
loop_
_entity_poly.entity_id
_entity_poly.type
_entity_poly.pdbx_seq_one_letter_code
_entity_poly.pdbx_strand_id
1 'polypeptide(L)'
;MEYVYAMTGLLVGLLLGAIAVVTALTYTPYGASLFDTAITAVTGVTLQLGNLLSISALTAFAFEGLALVGIHYPIVVPAAFAYTLTHVTVYYSCIRITDLQSEPLNPDIIIKHNPFRALVLGVPGSLLLIRVRPPSRRN
;
A
#
# COMPACT_ATOMS: atom_id res chain seq x y z
N MET A 1 14.42 23.06 1.48
CA MET A 1 14.20 22.35 2.77
C MET A 1 13.01 21.39 2.68
N GLU A 2 11.89 21.77 2.08
CA GLU A 2 10.67 20.94 1.96
C GLU A 2 10.88 19.63 1.17
N TYR A 3 11.74 19.64 0.14
CA TYR A 3 12.07 18.46 -0.65
C TYR A 3 12.70 17.31 0.18
N VAL A 4 13.46 17.63 1.22
CA VAL A 4 14.08 16.61 2.09
C VAL A 4 13.01 15.87 2.87
N TYR A 5 12.00 16.58 3.39
CA TYR A 5 10.88 15.97 4.12
C TYR A 5 9.98 15.13 3.22
N ALA A 6 9.73 15.58 1.98
CA ALA A 6 9.01 14.77 1.00
C ALA A 6 9.81 13.51 0.65
N MET A 7 11.12 13.61 0.43
CA MET A 7 11.97 12.46 0.10
C MET A 7 12.07 11.46 1.25
N THR A 8 12.29 11.93 2.48
CA THR A 8 12.33 11.04 3.66
C THR A 8 10.97 10.40 3.90
N GLY A 9 9.88 11.16 3.78
CA GLY A 9 8.51 10.62 3.85
C GLY A 9 8.27 9.53 2.82
N LEU A 10 8.73 9.71 1.58
CA LEU A 10 8.60 8.71 0.53
C LEU A 10 9.35 7.41 0.89
N LEU A 11 10.62 7.51 1.26
CA LEU A 11 11.47 6.37 1.58
C LEU A 11 10.97 5.61 2.81
N VAL A 12 10.61 6.32 3.88
CA VAL A 12 10.04 5.71 5.09
C VAL A 12 8.70 5.06 4.77
N GLY A 13 7.84 5.74 4.00
CA GLY A 13 6.55 5.19 3.60
C GLY A 13 6.66 3.89 2.81
N LEU A 14 7.58 3.85 1.84
CA LEU A 14 7.84 2.66 1.04
C LEU A 14 8.42 1.51 1.87
N LEU A 15 9.33 1.83 2.81
CA LEU A 15 9.90 0.83 3.72
C LEU A 15 8.83 0.22 4.62
N LEU A 16 7.95 1.04 5.21
CA LEU A 16 6.85 0.56 6.04
C LEU A 16 5.86 -0.28 5.22
N GLY A 17 5.51 0.17 4.01
CA GLY A 17 4.67 -0.59 3.09
C GLY A 17 5.26 -1.97 2.76
N ALA A 18 6.57 -2.02 2.48
CA ALA A 18 7.28 -3.27 2.23
C ALA A 18 7.29 -4.20 3.45
N ILE A 19 7.56 -3.66 4.65
CA ILE A 19 7.52 -4.44 5.90
C ILE A 19 6.13 -5.04 6.11
N ALA A 20 5.07 -4.24 5.98
CA ALA A 20 3.69 -4.71 6.17
C ALA A 20 3.33 -5.82 5.18
N VAL A 21 3.67 -5.67 3.90
CA VAL A 21 3.42 -6.70 2.89
C VAL A 21 4.23 -7.97 3.14
N VAL A 22 5.50 -7.84 3.49
CA VAL A 22 6.34 -9.01 3.83
C VAL A 22 5.76 -9.75 5.04
N THR A 23 5.38 -9.03 6.10
CA THR A 23 4.73 -9.64 7.28
C THR A 23 3.42 -10.33 6.91
N ALA A 24 2.57 -9.70 6.09
CA ALA A 24 1.31 -10.30 5.64
C ALA A 24 1.51 -11.58 4.81
N LEU A 25 2.62 -11.67 4.06
CA LEU A 25 2.95 -12.83 3.24
C LEU A 25 3.63 -13.96 4.01
N THR A 26 4.42 -13.63 5.04
CA THR A 26 5.15 -14.63 5.85
C THR A 26 4.32 -15.14 7.03
N TYR A 27 3.33 -14.38 7.47
CA TYR A 27 2.49 -14.73 8.60
C TYR A 27 1.01 -14.81 8.20
N THR A 28 0.50 -16.05 8.14
CA THR A 28 -0.93 -16.34 8.00
C THR A 28 -1.51 -16.57 9.40
N PRO A 29 -2.46 -15.75 9.89
CA PRO A 29 -3.13 -16.00 11.15
C PRO A 29 -3.99 -17.27 11.05
N TYR A 30 -3.86 -18.18 12.02
CA TYR A 30 -4.55 -19.48 12.03
C TYR A 30 -5.77 -19.50 12.98
N GLY A 31 -5.98 -18.43 13.77
CA GLY A 31 -7.16 -18.30 14.62
C GLY A 31 -7.34 -16.92 15.27
N ALA A 32 -8.29 -16.82 16.19
CA ALA A 32 -8.60 -15.58 16.93
C ALA A 32 -7.73 -15.37 18.18
N SER A 33 -6.49 -15.87 18.16
CA SER A 33 -5.58 -15.71 19.28
C SER A 33 -5.23 -14.22 19.47
N LEU A 34 -4.93 -13.81 20.70
CA LEU A 34 -4.47 -12.44 20.98
C LEU A 34 -3.20 -12.09 20.19
N PHE A 35 -2.34 -13.08 19.97
CA PHE A 35 -1.09 -12.91 19.21
C PHE A 35 -1.36 -12.70 17.72
N ASP A 36 -2.21 -13.52 17.11
CA ASP A 36 -2.62 -13.43 15.70
C ASP A 36 -3.33 -12.10 15.43
N THR A 37 -4.16 -11.66 16.37
CA THR A 37 -4.85 -10.37 16.34
C THR A 37 -3.86 -9.21 16.43
N ALA A 38 -2.89 -9.29 17.34
CA ALA A 38 -1.87 -8.25 17.50
C ALA A 38 -1.00 -8.11 16.24
N ILE A 39 -0.55 -9.21 15.64
CA ILE A 39 0.26 -9.17 14.41
C ILE A 39 -0.55 -8.57 13.25
N THR A 40 -1.82 -8.96 13.12
CA THR A 40 -2.71 -8.43 12.09
C THR A 40 -2.94 -6.93 12.26
N ALA A 41 -3.17 -6.47 13.50
CA ALA A 41 -3.34 -5.06 13.82
C ALA A 41 -2.08 -4.25 13.54
N VAL A 42 -0.91 -4.73 13.97
CA VAL A 42 0.39 -4.07 13.70
C VAL A 42 0.63 -3.99 12.20
N THR A 43 0.42 -5.08 11.47
CA THR A 43 0.56 -5.12 10.00
C THR A 43 -0.35 -4.09 9.32
N GLY A 44 -1.61 -4.00 9.74
CA GLY A 44 -2.56 -3.01 9.24
C GLY A 44 -2.13 -1.57 9.51
N VAL A 45 -1.69 -1.26 10.73
CA VAL A 45 -1.22 0.09 11.11
C VAL A 45 0.05 0.45 10.33
N THR A 46 1.02 -0.47 10.21
CA THR A 46 2.25 -0.25 9.44
C THR A 46 1.93 0.07 7.99
N LEU A 47 0.98 -0.65 7.38
CA LEU A 47 0.53 -0.40 6.01
C LEU A 47 -0.15 0.96 5.86
N GLN A 48 -1.00 1.34 6.81
CA GLN A 48 -1.68 2.64 6.82
C GLN A 48 -0.69 3.79 6.90
N LEU A 49 0.28 3.70 7.81
CA LEU A 49 1.34 4.71 7.97
C LEU A 49 2.24 4.78 6.74
N GLY A 50 2.61 3.61 6.18
CA GLY A 50 3.40 3.53 4.95
C GLY A 50 2.74 4.24 3.79
N ASN A 51 1.47 3.92 3.53
CA ASN A 51 0.67 4.54 2.47
C ASN A 51 0.50 6.04 2.70
N LEU A 52 0.19 6.48 3.93
CA LEU A 52 0.03 7.89 4.26
C LEU A 52 1.30 8.68 3.94
N LEU A 53 2.47 8.20 4.39
CA LEU A 53 3.74 8.88 4.19
C LEU A 53 4.12 8.94 2.70
N SER A 54 4.01 7.82 1.98
CA SER A 54 4.35 7.79 0.56
C SER A 54 3.41 8.65 -0.29
N ILE A 55 2.09 8.60 -0.05
CA ILE A 55 1.11 9.37 -0.82
C ILE A 55 1.23 10.86 -0.50
N SER A 56 1.46 11.23 0.76
CA SER A 56 1.69 12.62 1.15
C SER A 56 2.95 13.17 0.48
N ALA A 57 4.03 12.39 0.44
CA ALA A 57 5.26 12.75 -0.24
C ALA A 57 5.09 12.90 -1.76
N LEU A 58 4.41 11.96 -2.42
CA LEU A 58 4.11 12.03 -3.85
C LEU A 58 3.21 13.23 -4.17
N THR A 59 2.24 13.53 -3.30
CA THR A 59 1.38 14.70 -3.45
C THR A 59 2.20 15.98 -3.31
N ALA A 60 3.10 16.06 -2.34
CA ALA A 60 4.01 17.20 -2.20
C ALA A 60 4.85 17.39 -3.47
N PHE A 61 5.45 16.33 -4.02
CA PHE A 61 6.22 16.42 -5.27
C PHE A 61 5.37 16.85 -6.47
N ALA A 62 4.15 16.34 -6.59
CA ALA A 62 3.25 16.70 -7.69
C ALA A 62 2.87 18.19 -7.62
N PHE A 63 2.45 18.68 -6.46
CA PHE A 63 2.04 20.08 -6.30
C PHE A 63 3.21 21.06 -6.34
N GLU A 64 4.39 20.66 -5.86
CA GLU A 64 5.63 21.43 -6.07
C GLU A 64 5.96 21.52 -7.56
N GLY A 65 5.81 20.42 -8.31
CA GLY A 65 5.98 20.41 -9.76
C GLY A 65 4.99 21.34 -10.49
N LEU A 66 3.75 21.45 -9.99
CA LEU A 66 2.78 22.42 -10.51
C LEU A 66 3.17 23.86 -10.16
N ALA A 67 3.70 24.11 -8.97
CA ALA A 67 4.18 25.43 -8.57
C ALA A 67 5.34 25.90 -9.46
N LEU A 68 6.25 25.00 -9.88
CA LEU A 68 7.34 25.30 -10.80
C LEU A 68 6.86 25.79 -12.18
N VAL A 69 5.67 25.38 -12.63
CA VAL A 69 5.04 25.85 -13.88
C VAL A 69 4.06 27.01 -13.65
N GLY A 70 4.07 27.61 -12.45
CA GLY A 70 3.30 28.79 -12.09
C GLY A 70 1.90 28.51 -11.51
N ILE A 71 1.49 27.24 -11.37
CA ILE A 71 0.17 26.87 -10.86
C ILE A 71 0.24 26.66 -9.36
N HIS A 72 -0.41 27.54 -8.60
CA HIS A 72 -0.41 27.51 -7.13
C HIS A 72 -1.79 27.14 -6.59
N TYR A 73 -1.83 26.21 -5.66
CA TYR A 73 -3.03 25.83 -4.94
C TYR A 73 -2.91 26.17 -3.45
N PRO A 74 -4.02 26.51 -2.78
CA PRO A 74 -4.03 26.62 -1.34
C PRO A 74 -3.78 25.24 -0.71
N ILE A 75 -3.09 25.20 0.43
CA ILE A 75 -2.63 23.96 1.10
C ILE A 75 -3.74 22.94 1.37
N VAL A 76 -4.99 23.38 1.49
CA VAL A 76 -6.17 22.52 1.66
C VAL A 76 -6.35 21.55 0.49
N VAL A 77 -5.99 21.94 -0.73
CA VAL A 77 -6.14 21.10 -1.94
C VAL A 77 -5.18 19.91 -1.93
N PRO A 78 -3.84 20.08 -1.84
CA PRO A 78 -2.93 18.94 -1.72
C PRO A 78 -3.21 18.10 -0.47
N ALA A 79 -3.61 18.71 0.65
CA ALA A 79 -3.97 17.96 1.86
C ALA A 79 -5.20 17.06 1.65
N ALA A 80 -6.28 17.60 1.07
CA ALA A 80 -7.49 16.83 0.78
C ALA A 80 -7.23 15.74 -0.27
N PHE A 81 -6.40 16.03 -1.28
CA PHE A 81 -5.98 15.07 -2.29
C PHE A 81 -5.20 13.91 -1.67
N ALA A 82 -4.17 14.20 -0.87
CA ALA A 82 -3.38 13.20 -0.16
C ALA A 82 -4.25 12.36 0.79
N TYR A 83 -5.15 13.00 1.54
CA TYR A 83 -6.07 12.32 2.46
C TYR A 83 -6.98 11.32 1.73
N THR A 84 -7.60 11.76 0.64
CA THR A 84 -8.53 10.94 -0.15
C THR A 84 -7.80 9.77 -0.80
N LEU A 85 -6.65 10.02 -1.42
CA LEU A 85 -5.83 8.98 -2.02
C LEU A 85 -5.32 7.97 -0.99
N THR A 86 -4.96 8.43 0.21
CA THR A 86 -4.54 7.54 1.29
C THR A 86 -5.66 6.60 1.68
N HIS A 87 -6.89 7.11 1.87
CA HIS A 87 -8.03 6.28 2.24
C HIS A 87 -8.38 5.25 1.15
N VAL A 88 -8.40 5.69 -0.12
CA VAL A 88 -8.65 4.79 -1.24
C VAL A 88 -7.58 3.70 -1.32
N THR A 89 -6.30 4.08 -1.18
CA THR A 89 -5.18 3.14 -1.26
C THR A 89 -5.23 2.14 -0.11
N VAL A 90 -5.40 2.61 1.13
CA VAL A 90 -5.53 1.75 2.30
C VAL A 90 -6.69 0.78 2.14
N TYR A 91 -7.86 1.25 1.70
CA TYR A 91 -9.03 0.40 1.48
C TYR A 91 -8.74 -0.74 0.49
N TYR A 92 -8.17 -0.43 -0.67
CA TYR A 92 -7.81 -1.44 -1.66
C TYR A 92 -6.69 -2.36 -1.19
N SER A 93 -5.69 -1.85 -0.48
CA SER A 93 -4.64 -2.66 0.11
C SER A 93 -5.17 -3.65 1.13
N CYS A 94 -6.10 -3.24 1.99
CA CYS A 94 -6.75 -4.11 2.97
C CYS A 94 -7.52 -5.24 2.31
N ILE A 95 -8.42 -4.94 1.36
CA ILE A 95 -9.17 -5.96 0.60
C ILE A 95 -8.22 -6.98 -0.01
N ARG A 96 -7.13 -6.51 -0.62
CA ARG A 96 -6.20 -7.41 -1.28
C ARG A 96 -5.43 -8.29 -0.30
N ILE A 97 -4.96 -7.74 0.82
CA ILE A 97 -4.28 -8.55 1.83
C ILE A 97 -5.23 -9.62 2.36
N THR A 98 -6.49 -9.28 2.59
CA THR A 98 -7.52 -10.25 2.96
C THR A 98 -7.70 -11.33 1.87
N ASP A 99 -7.77 -10.97 0.59
CA ASP A 99 -7.82 -11.94 -0.51
C ASP A 99 -6.60 -12.89 -0.47
N LEU A 100 -5.39 -12.34 -0.29
CA LEU A 100 -4.15 -13.12 -0.24
C LEU A 100 -4.07 -14.05 0.98
N GLN A 101 -4.69 -13.66 2.10
CA GLN A 101 -4.76 -14.49 3.30
C GLN A 101 -5.87 -15.56 3.20
N SER A 102 -6.91 -15.34 2.39
CA SER A 102 -8.00 -16.29 2.17
C SER A 102 -7.63 -17.48 1.26
N GLU A 103 -6.66 -17.29 0.37
CA GLU A 103 -5.98 -18.35 -0.38
C GLU A 103 -4.57 -18.51 0.20
N PRO A 104 -4.38 -19.24 1.32
CA PRO A 104 -3.07 -19.37 1.95
C PRO A 104 -2.04 -19.81 0.91
N LEU A 105 -0.97 -19.03 0.79
CA LEU A 105 0.11 -19.26 -0.17
C LEU A 105 0.53 -20.73 -0.11
N ASN A 106 0.25 -21.50 -1.16
CA ASN A 106 1.00 -22.72 -1.39
C ASN A 106 2.37 -22.27 -1.95
N PRO A 107 3.46 -22.29 -1.15
CA PRO A 107 4.73 -21.66 -1.50
C PRO A 107 5.32 -22.23 -2.80
N ASP A 108 4.98 -23.48 -3.13
CA ASP A 108 5.43 -24.17 -4.34
C ASP A 108 4.81 -23.63 -5.64
N ILE A 109 3.64 -22.98 -5.58
CA ILE A 109 2.88 -22.56 -6.76
C ILE A 109 3.24 -21.13 -7.18
N ILE A 110 3.47 -20.22 -6.24
CA ILE A 110 3.59 -18.77 -6.51
C ILE A 110 5.02 -18.34 -6.82
N ILE A 111 6.02 -18.88 -6.12
CA ILE A 111 7.45 -18.57 -6.36
C ILE A 111 7.86 -18.99 -7.78
N LYS A 112 7.24 -20.05 -8.31
CA LYS A 112 7.54 -20.58 -9.64
C LYS A 112 6.85 -19.84 -10.80
N HIS A 113 5.74 -19.14 -10.56
CA HIS A 113 4.92 -18.58 -11.64
C HIS A 113 4.89 -17.04 -11.72
N ASN A 114 5.06 -16.28 -10.63
CA ASN A 114 5.13 -14.80 -10.72
C ASN A 114 5.66 -14.12 -9.43
N PRO A 115 6.99 -14.13 -9.19
CA PRO A 115 7.60 -13.53 -8.00
C PRO A 115 7.36 -12.01 -7.87
N PHE A 116 7.11 -11.32 -8.99
CA PHE A 116 6.85 -9.89 -9.02
C PHE A 116 5.48 -9.47 -8.49
N ARG A 117 4.51 -10.39 -8.37
CA ARG A 117 3.16 -10.03 -7.91
C ARG A 117 3.17 -9.54 -6.46
N ALA A 118 3.98 -10.17 -5.60
CA ALA A 118 4.22 -9.79 -4.20
C ALA A 118 4.97 -8.47 -4.04
N LEU A 119 5.91 -8.18 -4.94
CA LEU A 119 6.66 -6.92 -4.94
C LEU A 119 5.79 -5.75 -5.40
N VAL A 120 4.97 -5.97 -6.44
CA VAL A 120 4.02 -4.96 -6.92
C VAL A 120 3.03 -4.64 -5.80
N LEU A 121 2.53 -5.63 -5.05
CA LEU A 121 1.62 -5.44 -3.90
C LEU A 121 2.08 -4.46 -2.81
N GLY A 122 3.40 -4.25 -2.64
CA GLY A 122 3.98 -3.33 -1.65
C GLY A 122 4.11 -1.88 -2.09
N VAL A 123 3.85 -1.58 -3.36
CA VAL A 123 3.91 -0.22 -3.89
C VAL A 123 2.56 0.48 -3.66
N PRO A 124 2.51 1.66 -3.00
CA PRO A 124 1.29 2.42 -2.83
C PRO A 124 0.59 2.66 -4.18
N GLY A 125 -0.66 2.22 -4.32
CA GLY A 125 -1.47 2.38 -5.53
C GLY A 125 -1.20 1.41 -6.68
N SER A 126 -0.19 0.55 -6.62
CA SER A 126 0.07 -0.46 -7.67
C SER A 126 -1.05 -1.50 -7.81
N LEU A 127 -1.85 -1.65 -6.75
CA LEU A 127 -3.01 -2.51 -6.71
C LEU A 127 -4.15 -2.06 -7.61
N LEU A 128 -4.18 -0.78 -7.98
CA LEU A 128 -5.10 -0.25 -8.98
C LEU A 128 -4.70 -0.68 -10.40
N LEU A 129 -3.44 -1.09 -10.62
CA LEU A 129 -2.89 -1.40 -11.94
C LEU A 129 -2.94 -2.90 -12.27
N ILE A 130 -3.16 -3.77 -11.29
CA ILE A 130 -3.29 -5.21 -11.52
C ILE A 130 -4.73 -5.52 -11.92
N ARG A 131 -4.96 -5.72 -13.22
CA ARG A 131 -6.24 -6.18 -13.77
C ARG A 131 -6.61 -7.53 -13.18
N VAL A 132 -7.61 -7.57 -12.29
CA VAL A 132 -8.21 -8.82 -11.81
C VAL A 132 -9.00 -9.43 -12.96
N ARG A 133 -8.58 -10.61 -13.43
CA ARG A 133 -9.40 -11.42 -14.33
C ARG A 133 -10.58 -11.94 -13.49
N PRO A 134 -11.84 -11.65 -13.88
CA PRO A 134 -12.99 -12.13 -13.10
C PRO A 134 -12.98 -13.65 -13.03
N PRO A 135 -13.52 -14.26 -11.96
CA PRO A 135 -13.60 -15.70 -11.85
C PRO A 135 -14.36 -16.25 -13.06
N SER A 136 -13.74 -17.21 -13.74
CA SER A 136 -14.40 -17.97 -14.80
C SER A 136 -15.65 -18.61 -14.20
N ARG A 137 -16.84 -18.15 -14.63
CA ARG A 137 -18.09 -18.88 -14.40
C ARG A 137 -17.89 -20.26 -15.03
N ARG A 138 -17.63 -21.28 -14.20
CA ARG A 138 -17.84 -22.67 -14.58
C ARG A 138 -19.35 -22.85 -14.72
N ASN A 139 -19.80 -22.95 -15.97
CA ASN A 139 -21.04 -23.66 -16.30
C ASN A 139 -20.79 -25.16 -16.14
#